data_AF-A0AAD4F2F9-F1
#
_entry.id   AF-A0AAD4F2F9-F1
#
_cell.length_a   1.000
_cell.length_b   1.000
_cell.length_c   1.000
_cell.angle_alpha   90.00
_cell.angle_beta   90.00
_cell.angle_gamma   90.00
#
_symmetry.space_group_name_H-M   'P 1'
#
loop_
_entity.id
_entity.type
_entity.pdbx_description
1 polymer ?
#
loop_
_entity_poly.entity_id
_entity_poly.type
_entity_poly.pdbx_seq_one_letter_code
_entity_poly.pdbx_strand_id
1 'polypeptide(L)'
;MARSGAQKAIHIWVLNSSIVYSSSSAPQRTPAIKLLYRQIPREEADKMMEAITCDSQELNLPALAMGEIIRHLDDSNAVLPRTERAFKEWKVGLLTRWEQKP
;
A
#
# COMPACT_ATOMS: atom_id res chain seq x y z
N MET A 1 -17.87 25.42 -12.68
CA MET A 1 -18.21 24.04 -12.29
C MET A 1 -16.96 23.19 -12.47
N ALA A 2 -16.17 23.00 -11.42
CA ALA A 2 -15.03 22.10 -11.47
C ALA A 2 -15.56 20.66 -11.49
N ARG A 3 -15.11 19.85 -12.44
CA ARG A 3 -15.40 18.41 -12.44
C ARG A 3 -14.85 17.84 -11.14
N SER A 4 -15.73 17.45 -10.23
CA SER A 4 -15.42 16.60 -9.08
C SER A 4 -14.83 15.31 -9.64
N GLY A 5 -13.51 15.23 -9.76
CA GLY A 5 -12.84 13.96 -10.03
C GLY A 5 -13.22 13.01 -8.92
N ALA A 6 -13.71 11.80 -9.25
CA ALA A 6 -14.08 10.80 -8.27
C ALA A 6 -12.90 10.60 -7.31
N GLN A 7 -13.11 10.92 -6.02
CA GLN A 7 -12.08 10.77 -5.00
C GLN A 7 -11.74 9.28 -4.88
N LYS A 8 -10.45 8.95 -4.79
CA LYS A 8 -9.97 7.57 -4.66
C LYS A 8 -9.32 7.36 -3.32
N ALA A 9 -9.49 6.17 -2.76
CA ALA A 9 -8.79 5.69 -1.59
C ALA A 9 -7.78 4.60 -1.97
N ILE A 10 -6.78 4.36 -1.13
CA ILE A 10 -5.86 3.24 -1.26
C ILE A 10 -6.28 2.19 -0.24
N HIS A 11 -6.70 1.04 -0.73
CA HIS A 11 -7.02 -0.11 0.12
C HIS A 11 -5.75 -0.95 0.29
N ILE A 12 -5.36 -1.16 1.54
CA ILE A 12 -4.16 -1.92 1.92
C ILE A 12 -4.55 -3.14 2.75
N TRP A 13 -3.97 -4.30 2.44
CA TRP A 13 -3.99 -5.48 3.29
C TRP A 13 -2.58 -5.91 3.66
N VAL A 14 -2.26 -5.92 4.95
CA VAL A 14 -0.97 -6.37 5.46
C VAL A 14 -0.92 -7.90 5.42
N LEU A 15 0.00 -8.47 4.64
CA LEU A 15 0.20 -9.92 4.56
C LEU A 15 1.23 -10.41 5.59
N ASN A 16 2.34 -9.67 5.72
CA ASN A 16 3.39 -9.98 6.67
C ASN A 16 4.01 -8.67 7.18
N SER A 17 3.89 -8.45 8.49
CA SER A 17 4.38 -7.25 9.17
C SER A 17 5.89 -7.26 9.47
N SER A 18 6.58 -8.37 9.21
CA SER A 18 8.00 -8.54 9.52
C SER A 18 8.68 -9.44 8.49
N ILE A 19 9.19 -8.81 7.43
CA ILE A 19 10.13 -9.44 6.50
C ILE A 19 11.45 -8.69 6.47
N VAL A 20 12.49 -9.32 5.93
CA VAL A 20 13.73 -8.68 5.52
C VAL A 20 13.98 -9.07 4.07
N TYR A 21 14.24 -8.09 3.21
CA TYR A 21 14.54 -8.33 1.80
C TYR A 21 15.86 -7.68 1.38
N SER A 22 16.37 -8.12 0.25
CA SER A 22 17.46 -7.49 -0.48
C SER A 22 17.20 -7.70 -1.97
N SER A 23 17.69 -6.81 -2.82
CA SER A 23 17.53 -6.89 -4.26
C SER A 23 18.74 -6.34 -5.00
N SER A 24 18.78 -6.52 -6.33
CA SER A 24 19.84 -5.92 -7.14
C SER A 24 19.86 -4.38 -7.09
N SER A 25 18.72 -3.75 -6.83
CA SER A 25 18.61 -2.28 -6.65
C SER A 25 18.77 -1.83 -5.19
N ALA A 26 18.62 -2.75 -4.23
CA ALA A 26 18.77 -2.52 -2.79
C ALA A 26 19.56 -3.70 -2.17
N PRO A 27 20.90 -3.74 -2.35
CA PRO A 27 21.71 -4.91 -1.98
C PRO A 27 21.82 -5.13 -0.46
N GLN A 28 21.41 -4.15 0.34
CA GLN A 28 21.40 -4.24 1.79
C GLN A 28 20.13 -4.93 2.31
N ARG A 29 20.27 -5.61 3.45
CA ARG A 29 19.13 -6.18 4.19
C ARG A 29 18.22 -5.05 4.65
N THR A 30 17.00 -5.02 4.11
CA THR A 30 16.02 -3.98 4.37
C THR A 30 14.80 -4.59 5.08
N PRO A 31 14.55 -4.24 6.35
CA PRO A 31 13.34 -4.62 7.06
C PRO A 31 12.10 -3.96 6.43
N ALA A 32 11.06 -4.75 6.21
CA ALA A 32 9.85 -4.28 5.54
C ALA A 32 8.58 -5.00 5.99
N ILE A 33 7.45 -4.39 5.63
CA ILE A 33 6.10 -4.95 5.67
C ILE A 33 5.70 -5.32 4.24
N LYS A 34 5.27 -6.57 4.03
CA LYS A 34 4.69 -7.02 2.75
C LYS A 34 3.18 -6.87 2.80
N LEU A 35 2.62 -6.20 1.80
CA LEU A 35 1.19 -5.90 1.74
C LEU A 35 0.64 -6.03 0.32
N LEU A 36 -0.68 -6.13 0.22
CA LEU A 36 -1.44 -5.94 -1.00
C LEU A 36 -2.01 -4.52 -1.02
N TYR A 37 -2.02 -3.89 -2.19
CA TYR A 37 -2.66 -2.59 -2.37
C TYR A 37 -3.43 -2.51 -3.68
N ARG A 38 -4.52 -1.75 -3.65
CA ARG A 38 -5.27 -1.30 -4.85
C ARG A 38 -5.89 0.06 -4.60
N GLN A 39 -6.11 0.82 -5.67
CA GLN A 39 -6.91 2.04 -5.59
C GLN A 39 -8.39 1.67 -5.76
N ILE A 40 -9.24 2.21 -4.91
CA ILE A 40 -10.70 2.02 -4.95
C ILE A 40 -11.43 3.36 -4.99
N PRO A 41 -12.66 3.43 -5.52
CA PRO A 41 -13.51 4.61 -5.38
C PRO A 41 -13.77 4.93 -3.91
N ARG A 42 -13.92 6.21 -3.57
CA ARG A 42 -14.22 6.65 -2.21
C ARG A 42 -15.49 5.98 -1.67
N GLU A 43 -16.50 5.83 -2.53
CA GLU A 43 -17.77 5.21 -2.16
C GLU A 43 -17.63 3.72 -1.80
N GLU A 44 -16.64 3.02 -2.36
CA GLU A 44 -16.32 1.64 -1.96
C GLU A 44 -15.63 1.63 -0.59
N ALA A 45 -14.72 2.58 -0.33
CA ALA A 45 -14.05 2.70 0.96
C ALA A 45 -15.03 3.03 2.10
N ASP A 46 -15.94 3.98 1.88
CA ASP A 46 -16.95 4.36 2.89
C ASP A 46 -17.84 3.17 3.27
N LYS A 47 -18.29 2.38 2.28
CA LYS A 47 -19.07 1.15 2.51
C LYS A 47 -18.32 0.11 3.33
N MET A 48 -17.00 0.01 3.18
CA MET A 48 -16.19 -0.89 3.99
C MET A 48 -16.18 -0.46 5.45
N MET A 49 -16.16 0.84 5.73
CA MET A 49 -16.16 1.39 7.09
C MET A 49 -17.51 1.21 7.80
N GLU A 50 -18.61 1.16 7.04
CA GLU A 50 -19.97 0.93 7.57
C GLU A 50 -20.22 -0.54 7.98
N ALA A 51 -19.35 -1.48 7.60
CA ALA A 51 -19.53 -2.88 7.93
C ALA A 51 -19.36 -3.13 9.44
N ILE A 52 -20.35 -3.79 10.05
CA ILE A 52 -20.43 -4.06 11.50
C ILE A 52 -19.24 -4.90 12.02
N THR A 53 -18.56 -5.63 11.15
CA THR A 53 -17.40 -6.48 11.45
C THR A 53 -16.09 -5.90 10.91
N CYS A 54 -16.00 -4.58 10.71
CA CYS A 54 -14.85 -3.99 10.03
C CYS A 54 -13.63 -3.89 10.96
N ASP A 55 -12.65 -4.76 10.76
CA ASP A 55 -11.31 -4.64 11.35
C ASP A 55 -10.40 -3.66 10.57
N SER A 56 -10.98 -2.87 9.65
CA SER A 56 -10.20 -1.92 8.84
C SER A 56 -10.13 -0.57 9.52
N GLN A 57 -8.94 0.05 9.47
CA GLN A 57 -8.69 1.38 9.99
C GLN A 57 -8.55 2.37 8.81
N GLU A 58 -9.28 3.49 8.86
CA GLU A 58 -9.11 4.58 7.91
C GLU A 58 -8.02 5.55 8.39
N LEU A 59 -7.12 5.92 7.48
CA LEU A 59 -6.09 6.93 7.72
C LEU A 59 -6.31 8.11 6.76
N ASN A 60 -6.65 9.27 7.31
CA ASN A 60 -6.80 10.50 6.55
C ASN A 60 -5.43 11.15 6.34
N LEU A 61 -4.99 11.19 5.08
CA LEU A 61 -3.71 11.77 4.70
C LEU A 61 -3.90 12.94 3.73
N PRO A 62 -2.97 13.91 3.69
CA PRO A 62 -3.00 14.97 2.69
C PRO A 62 -3.00 14.39 1.27
N ALA A 63 -3.73 15.03 0.34
CA ALA A 63 -3.82 14.55 -1.04
C ALA A 63 -2.45 14.39 -1.73
N LEU A 64 -1.48 15.25 -1.39
CA LEU A 64 -0.10 15.14 -1.89
C LEU A 64 0.56 13.83 -1.43
N ALA A 65 0.33 13.41 -0.18
CA ALA A 65 0.90 12.17 0.37
C ALA A 65 0.33 10.92 -0.32
N MET A 66 -0.92 10.96 -0.79
CA MET A 66 -1.54 9.83 -1.50
C MET A 66 -0.78 9.46 -2.77
N GLY A 67 -0.38 10.48 -3.56
CA GLY A 67 0.40 10.27 -4.78
C GLY A 67 1.79 9.70 -4.46
N GLU A 68 2.42 10.18 -3.40
CA GLU A 68 3.72 9.68 -2.96
C GLU A 68 3.67 8.23 -2.47
N ILE A 69 2.61 7.86 -1.74
CA ILE A 69 2.40 6.49 -1.27
C ILE A 69 2.25 5.53 -2.44
N ILE A 70 1.40 5.86 -3.42
CA ILE A 70 1.22 5.04 -4.62
C ILE A 70 2.56 4.88 -5.34
N ARG A 71 3.29 5.99 -5.54
CA ARG A 71 4.60 5.94 -6.20
C ARG A 71 5.58 5.04 -5.44
N HIS A 72 5.68 5.15 -4.12
CA HIS A 72 6.56 4.31 -3.31
C HIS A 72 6.17 2.83 -3.38
N LEU A 73 4.87 2.53 -3.33
CA LEU A 73 4.36 1.17 -3.46
C LEU A 73 4.62 0.59 -4.85
N ASP A 74 4.51 1.40 -5.90
CA ASP A 74 4.82 1.03 -7.29
C ASP A 74 6.32 0.79 -7.50
N ASP A 75 7.17 1.67 -6.96
CA ASP A 75 8.63 1.52 -7.01
C ASP A 75 9.05 0.24 -6.26
N SER A 76 8.49 -0.02 -5.08
CA SER A 76 8.74 -1.25 -4.32
C SER A 76 8.26 -2.51 -5.03
N ASN A 77 7.14 -2.44 -5.75
CA ASN A 77 6.61 -3.55 -6.55
C ASN A 77 7.58 -3.94 -7.66
N ALA A 78 8.26 -2.96 -8.29
CA ALA A 78 9.23 -3.21 -9.34
C ALA A 78 10.48 -3.97 -8.86
N VAL A 79 10.75 -3.97 -7.55
CA VAL A 79 11.85 -4.72 -6.93
C VAL A 79 11.52 -6.21 -6.78
N LEU A 80 10.24 -6.56 -6.68
CA LEU A 80 9.81 -7.95 -6.54
C LEU A 80 10.04 -8.75 -7.83
N PRO A 81 10.26 -10.08 -7.74
CA PRO A 81 10.21 -10.97 -8.88
C PRO A 81 8.89 -10.78 -9.66
N ARG A 82 8.94 -10.84 -10.99
CA ARG A 82 7.76 -10.57 -11.84
C ARG A 82 6.52 -11.38 -11.44
N THR A 83 6.72 -12.63 -11.04
CA THR A 83 5.68 -13.57 -10.60
C THR A 83 5.03 -13.20 -9.28
N GLU A 84 5.66 -12.33 -8.48
CA GLU A 84 5.17 -11.90 -7.16
C GLU A 84 4.60 -10.48 -7.15
N ARG A 85 4.52 -9.80 -8.31
CA ARG A 85 4.08 -8.40 -8.37
C ARG A 85 2.58 -8.22 -8.25
N ALA A 86 1.80 -9.26 -8.50
CA ALA A 86 0.35 -9.19 -8.48
C ALA A 86 -0.26 -10.45 -7.89
N PHE A 87 -1.41 -10.28 -7.25
CA PHE A 87 -2.27 -11.36 -6.80
C PHE A 87 -3.71 -10.99 -7.16
N LYS A 88 -4.24 -11.61 -8.23
CA LYS A 88 -5.52 -11.23 -8.84
C LYS A 88 -5.53 -9.72 -9.19
N GLU A 89 -6.49 -8.95 -8.70
CA GLU A 89 -6.63 -7.50 -8.89
C GLU A 89 -5.69 -6.66 -8.00
N TRP A 90 -4.92 -7.29 -7.12
CA TRP A 90 -4.06 -6.61 -6.16
C TRP A 90 -2.62 -6.52 -6.64
N LYS A 91 -1.99 -5.38 -6.39
CA LYS A 91 -0.53 -5.24 -6.49
C LYS A 91 0.11 -5.57 -5.16
N VAL A 92 1.33 -6.10 -5.19
CA VAL A 92 2.12 -6.39 -3.99
C VAL A 92 3.10 -5.25 -3.73
N GLY A 93 3.14 -4.71 -2.51
CA GLY A 93 4.05 -3.63 -2.13
C GLY A 93 4.90 -4.00 -0.93
N LEU A 94 6.04 -3.32 -0.81
CA LEU A 94 6.89 -3.35 0.38
C LEU A 94 6.94 -1.95 1.00
N LEU A 95 6.62 -1.84 2.28
CA LEU A 95 6.84 -0.63 3.06
C LEU A 95 8.01 -0.84 4.00
N THR A 96 9.00 0.05 3.97
CA THR A 96 10.11 0.03 4.92
C THR A 96 9.57 0.05 6.33
N ARG A 97 9.97 -0.93 7.14
CA ARG A 97 9.54 -0.99 8.54
C ARG A 97 10.32 0.04 9.33
N TRP A 98 9.63 0.87 10.10
CA TRP A 98 10.29 1.76 11.04
C TRP A 98 10.94 0.93 12.14
N GLU A 99 12.22 1.18 12.40
CA GLU A 99 12.96 0.59 13.51
C GLU A 99 13.44 1.73 14.41
N GLN A 100 13.19 1.60 15.71
CA GLN A 100 13.75 2.52 16.68
C GLN A 100 15.27 2.40 16.61
N LYS A 101 15.95 3.49 16.25
CA LYS A 101 17.42 3.52 16.29
C LYS A 101 17.86 3.41 17.76
N PRO A 102 18.91 2.60 18.05
CA PRO A 102 19.48 2.49 19.39
C PRO A 102 19.87 3.83 20.00
#